data_AF-A0A2J4YR28-F1
#
_entry.id   AF-A0A2J4YR28-F1
#
_cell.length_a   1.000
_cell.length_b   1.000
_cell.length_c   1.000
_cell.angle_alpha   90.00
_cell.angle_beta   90.00
_cell.angle_gamma   90.00
#
_symmetry.space_group_name_H-M   'P 1'
#
loop_
_entity.id
_entity.type
_entity.pdbx_description
1 polymer ?
#
loop_
_entity_poly.entity_id
_entity_poly.type
_entity_poly.pdbx_seq_one_letter_code
_entity_poly.pdbx_strand_id
1 'polypeptide(L)' 'STLANALTRPWPKGELIIANALETDPWVIWPSRYHDPHTHQFIDRTQMMRPRKNNK' A
#
# COMPACT_ATOMS: atom_id res chain seq x y z
N SER A 1 3.84 -13.30 -13.05
CA SER A 1 2.73 -13.43 -12.09
C SER A 1 2.48 -12.10 -11.39
N THR A 2 1.35 -11.45 -11.66
CA THR A 2 1.06 -10.07 -11.23
C THR A 2 0.87 -9.95 -9.71
N LEU A 3 0.26 -10.96 -9.08
CA LEU A 3 0.03 -11.01 -7.63
C LEU A 3 1.32 -11.25 -6.83
N ALA A 4 2.15 -12.20 -7.26
CA ALA A 4 3.43 -12.48 -6.59
C ALA A 4 4.39 -11.27 -6.64
N ASN A 5 4.34 -10.48 -7.72
CA ASN A 5 5.09 -9.25 -7.83
C ASN A 5 4.56 -8.15 -6.90
N ALA A 6 3.24 -8.11 -6.63
CA ALA A 6 2.63 -7.19 -5.66
C ALA A 6 3.06 -7.49 -4.22
N LEU A 7 3.28 -8.77 -3.90
CA LEU A 7 3.77 -9.20 -2.59
C LEU A 7 5.26 -8.92 -2.42
N THR A 8 6.07 -9.16 -3.46
CA THR A 8 7.54 -9.05 -3.38
C THR A 8 8.06 -7.61 -3.51
N ARG A 9 7.36 -6.71 -4.23
CA ARG A 9 7.76 -5.30 -4.38
C ARG A 9 6.72 -4.35 -3.79
N PRO A 10 7.12 -3.18 -3.24
CA PRO A 10 6.18 -2.17 -2.75
C PRO A 10 5.38 -1.61 -3.92
N TRP A 11 4.13 -2.06 -4.04
CA TRP A 11 3.19 -1.58 -5.05
C TRP A 11 1.94 -1.06 -4.35
N PRO A 12 1.95 0.21 -3.87
CA PRO A 12 0.90 0.73 -3.00
C PRO A 12 -0.51 0.55 -3.57
N LYS A 13 -0.65 0.69 -4.91
CA LYS A 13 -1.92 0.47 -5.60
C LYS A 13 -2.38 -0.99 -5.56
N GLY A 14 -1.46 -1.94 -5.70
CA GLY A 14 -1.77 -3.37 -5.58
C GLY A 14 -2.08 -3.76 -4.14
N GLU A 15 -1.34 -3.22 -3.18
CA GLU A 15 -1.59 -3.40 -1.75
C GLU A 15 -3.00 -2.93 -1.38
N LEU A 16 -3.44 -1.75 -1.85
CA LEU A 16 -4.80 -1.28 -1.66
C LEU A 16 -5.86 -2.20 -2.28
N ILE A 17 -5.63 -2.70 -3.50
CA ILE A 17 -6.60 -3.60 -4.17
C ILE A 17 -6.77 -4.89 -3.37
N ILE A 18 -5.66 -5.46 -2.88
CA ILE A 18 -5.67 -6.68 -2.08
C ILE A 18 -6.33 -6.42 -0.73
N ALA A 19 -5.96 -5.33 -0.05
CA ALA A 19 -6.52 -4.95 1.24
C ALA A 19 -8.04 -4.71 1.15
N ASN A 20 -8.48 -3.96 0.13
CA ASN A 20 -9.90 -3.72 -0.13
C ASN A 20 -10.66 -5.02 -0.45
N ALA A 21 -10.06 -5.94 -1.23
CA ALA A 21 -10.64 -7.25 -1.48
C ALA A 21 -10.77 -8.13 -0.22
N LEU A 22 -9.95 -7.86 0.80
CA LEU A 22 -9.98 -8.52 2.11
C LEU A 22 -10.77 -7.71 3.16
N GLU A 23 -11.42 -6.61 2.75
CA GLU A 23 -12.13 -5.67 3.64
C GLU A 23 -11.29 -5.24 4.85
N THR A 24 -9.99 -5.11 4.64
CA THR A 24 -9.03 -4.72 5.66
C THR A 24 -8.12 -3.63 5.14
N ASP A 25 -7.27 -3.13 6.02
CA ASP A 25 -6.35 -2.07 5.69
C ASP A 25 -4.97 -2.63 5.26
N PRO A 26 -4.28 -1.96 4.31
CA PRO A 26 -3.00 -2.44 3.81
C PRO A 26 -1.91 -2.51 4.89
N TRP A 27 -1.99 -1.68 5.93
CA TRP A 27 -1.05 -1.73 7.07
C TRP A 27 -1.26 -2.94 7.98
N VAL A 28 -2.43 -3.56 7.96
CA VAL A 28 -2.69 -4.82 8.69
C VAL A 28 -1.97 -5.99 8.02
N ILE A 29 -1.95 -5.99 6.68
CA ILE A 29 -1.29 -7.04 5.88
C ILE A 29 0.23 -6.82 5.82
N TRP A 30 0.67 -5.56 5.69
CA TRP A 30 2.08 -5.17 5.62
C TRP A 30 2.47 -4.14 6.68
N PRO A 31 2.43 -4.49 7.98
CA PRO A 31 2.76 -3.56 9.06
C PRO A 31 4.18 -3.00 8.90
N SER A 32 5.15 -3.83 8.50
CA SER A 32 6.53 -3.39 8.24
C SER A 32 6.68 -2.36 7.10
N ARG A 33 5.66 -2.20 6.23
CA ARG A 33 5.68 -1.21 5.15
C ARG A 33 5.06 0.12 5.55
N TYR A 34 4.07 0.11 6.44
CA TYR A 34 3.28 1.29 6.83
C TYR A 34 3.60 1.81 8.24
N HIS A 35 4.38 1.07 9.02
CA HIS A 35 4.70 1.42 10.39
C HIS A 35 6.22 1.51 10.58
N ASP A 36 6.69 2.67 11.01
CA ASP A 36 8.10 2.85 11.36
C ASP A 36 8.35 2.26 12.75
N PRO A 37 9.24 1.25 12.88
CA PRO A 37 9.52 0.61 14.16
C PRO A 37 10.17 1.55 15.20
N HIS A 38 10.79 2.64 14.76
CA HIS A 38 11.47 3.57 15.67
C HIS A 38 10.58 4.72 16.13
N THR A 39 9.80 5.28 15.21
CA THR A 39 8.99 6.47 15.49
C THR A 39 7.54 6.13 15.82
N HIS A 40 7.12 4.86 15.63
CA HIS A 40 5.72 4.41 15.70
C HIS A 40 4.76 5.25 14.84
N GLN A 41 5.31 5.96 13.84
CA GLN A 41 4.52 6.80 12.97
C GLN A 41 3.90 5.96 11.87
N PHE A 42 2.63 6.25 11.59
CA PHE A 42 1.93 5.71 10.46
C PHE A 42 2.38 6.43 9.18
N ILE A 43 2.98 5.67 8.26
CA ILE A 43 3.44 6.18 6.98
C ILE A 43 2.31 5.95 5.97
N ASP A 44 1.64 7.04 5.59
CA ASP A 44 0.65 6.99 4.54
C ASP A 44 1.33 6.90 3.15
N ARG A 45 1.52 5.66 2.68
CA ARG A 45 2.10 5.38 1.36
C ARG A 45 1.13 5.59 0.21
N THR A 46 -0.14 5.96 0.48
CA THR A 46 -1.06 6.37 -0.58
C THR A 46 -0.55 7.63 -1.29
N GLN A 47 0.28 8.44 -0.64
CA GLN A 47 0.94 9.60 -1.25
C GLN A 47 1.98 9.25 -2.32
N MET A 48 2.53 8.02 -2.31
CA MET A 48 3.40 7.53 -3.39
C MET A 48 2.61 7.07 -4.62
N MET A 49 1.28 7.00 -4.54
CA MET A 49 0.46 6.71 -5.70
C MET A 49 0.50 7.90 -6.64
N ARG A 50 0.92 7.64 -7.88
CA ARG A 50 0.93 8.64 -8.93
C ARG A 50 -0.48 9.28 -8.98
N PRO A 51 -0.61 10.59 -8.76
CA PRO A 51 -1.92 11.23 -8.76
C PRO A 51 -2.58 10.94 -10.11
N ARG A 52 -3.86 10.55 -10.08
CA ARG A 52 -4.63 10.44 -11.31
C ARG A 52 -4.59 11.81 -11.96
N LYS A 53 -3.96 11.89 -13.13
CA LYS A 53 -3.95 13.12 -13.93
C LYS A 53 -5.40 13.34 -14.36
N ASN A 54 -6.10 14.22 -13.65
CA ASN A 54 -7.42 14.67 -14.06
C ASN A 54 -7.20 15.51 -15.33
N ASN A 55 -7.37 14.91 -16.50
CA ASN A 55 -7.54 15.67 -17.73
C ASN A 55 -8.91 16.31 -17.64
N LYS A 56 -8.93 17.60 -17.31
CA LYS A 56 -10.08 18.48 -17.46
C LYS A 56 -10.22 18.87 -18.93
#